data_AF-A0A4Q1RJ33-F1
#
_entry.id   AF-A0A4Q1RJ33-F1
#
_cell.length_a   1.000
_cell.length_b   1.000
_cell.length_c   1.000
_cell.angle_alpha   90.00
_cell.angle_beta   90.00
_cell.angle_gamma   90.00
#
_symmetry.space_group_name_H-M   'P 1'
#
loop_
_entity.id
_entity.type
_entity.pdbx_description
1 polymer ?
#
loop_
_entity_poly.entity_id
_entity_poly.type
_entity_poly.pdbx_seq_one_letter_code
_entity_poly.pdbx_strand_id
1 'polypeptide(L)'
;MKSLHTIQKLSKLGEILSKTAFIFAVIGCCGCIAGMLSMGFGNGELLRIGAITLHGLIYEKYGYNGRSIAATLSGSLLVCAGEAALAKFAESYFRNEQKAETPFTSAGAKELLRLGILTIAVPTGCAMAGSIAEGILAGFMQVENTVENIG
;
A
#
# COMPACT_ATOMS: atom_id res chain seq x y z
N MET A 1 8.95 -21.58 33.35
CA MET A 1 7.79 -20.65 33.33
C MET A 1 8.12 -19.21 32.90
N LYS A 2 9.38 -18.78 32.73
CA LYS A 2 9.69 -17.41 32.28
C LYS A 2 9.41 -17.13 30.79
N SER A 3 9.53 -18.13 29.89
CA SER A 3 9.40 -17.87 28.45
C SER A 3 7.96 -17.65 27.98
N LEU A 4 6.98 -18.35 28.56
CA LEU A 4 5.57 -18.20 28.17
C LEU A 4 5.05 -16.78 28.41
N HIS A 5 5.40 -16.20 29.57
CA HIS A 5 5.04 -14.83 29.91
C HIS A 5 5.74 -13.80 29.00
N THR A 6 6.99 -14.06 28.59
CA THR A 6 7.68 -13.22 27.59
C THR A 6 6.98 -13.30 26.22
N ILE A 7 6.57 -14.50 25.79
CA ILE A 7 5.84 -14.68 24.53
C ILE A 7 4.51 -13.92 24.56
N GLN A 8 3.74 -14.00 25.64
CA GLN A 8 2.48 -13.25 25.74
C GLN A 8 2.67 -11.73 25.72
N LYS A 9 3.76 -11.21 26.29
CA LYS A 9 4.10 -9.78 26.18
C LYS A 9 4.42 -9.39 24.74
N LEU A 10 5.17 -10.21 24.02
CA LEU A 10 5.44 -10.00 22.59
C LEU A 10 4.15 -10.09 21.77
N SER A 11 3.25 -11.02 22.11
CA SER A 11 1.93 -11.16 21.48
C SER A 11 1.09 -9.89 21.65
N LYS A 12 1.03 -9.33 22.85
CA LYS A 12 0.37 -8.04 23.14
C LYS A 12 0.97 -6.89 22.35
N LEU A 13 2.30 -6.82 22.30
CA LEU A 13 2.99 -5.81 21.52
C LEU A 13 2.66 -5.97 20.02
N GLY A 14 2.66 -7.20 19.52
CA GLY A 14 2.29 -7.54 18.15
C GLY A 14 0.85 -7.16 17.79
N GLU A 15 -0.11 -7.38 18.69
CA GLU A 15 -1.50 -6.95 18.51
C GLU A 15 -1.60 -5.42 18.37
N ILE A 16 -0.95 -4.68 19.27
CA ILE A 16 -0.95 -3.21 19.26
C ILE A 16 -0.31 -2.68 17.98
N LEU A 17 0.85 -3.23 17.60
CA LEU A 17 1.56 -2.84 16.38
C LEU A 17 0.72 -3.15 15.13
N SER A 18 0.08 -4.32 15.06
CA SER A 18 -0.77 -4.70 13.92
C SER A 18 -1.99 -3.79 13.79
N LYS A 19 -2.62 -3.43 14.92
CA LYS A 19 -3.74 -2.49 14.93
C LYS A 19 -3.32 -1.09 14.50
N THR A 20 -2.13 -0.66 14.91
CA THR A 20 -1.55 0.63 14.51
C THR A 20 -1.22 0.63 13.01
N ALA A 21 -0.60 -0.43 12.51
CA ALA A 21 -0.29 -0.61 11.09
C ALA A 21 -1.56 -0.59 10.22
N PHE A 22 -2.64 -1.21 10.69
CA PHE A 22 -3.93 -1.14 10.02
C PHE A 22 -4.45 0.31 9.90
N ILE A 23 -4.38 1.09 10.97
CA ILE A 23 -4.80 2.50 10.95
C ILE A 23 -3.95 3.31 9.96
N PHE A 24 -2.63 3.12 9.95
CA PHE A 24 -1.75 3.77 8.98
C PHE A 24 -2.08 3.38 7.54
N ALA A 25 -2.38 2.11 7.28
CA ALA A 25 -2.78 1.65 5.95
C ALA A 25 -4.11 2.28 5.49
N VAL A 26 -5.08 2.43 6.41
CA VAL A 26 -6.35 3.13 6.11
C VAL A 26 -6.11 4.61 5.80
N ILE A 27 -5.26 5.29 6.58
CA ILE A 27 -4.88 6.69 6.32
C ILE A 27 -4.19 6.80 4.95
N GLY A 28 -3.29 5.86 4.62
CA GLY A 28 -2.63 5.78 3.32
C GLY A 28 -3.62 5.62 2.16
N CYS A 29 -4.60 4.72 2.28
CA CYS A 29 -5.68 4.57 1.30
C CYS A 29 -6.47 5.88 1.11
N CYS A 30 -6.87 6.53 2.21
CA CYS A 30 -7.59 7.80 2.15
C CYS A 30 -6.73 8.90 1.49
N GLY A 31 -5.43 8.94 1.77
CA GLY A 31 -4.49 9.86 1.14
C GLY A 31 -4.38 9.63 -0.37
N CYS A 32 -4.34 8.38 -0.82
CA CYS A 32 -4.31 8.05 -2.24
C CYS A 32 -5.60 8.50 -2.96
N ILE A 33 -6.76 8.26 -2.36
CA ILE A 33 -8.07 8.68 -2.89
C ILE A 33 -8.17 10.22 -2.94
N ALA A 34 -7.79 10.89 -1.85
CA ALA A 34 -7.78 12.35 -1.80
C ALA A 34 -6.82 12.97 -2.82
N GLY A 35 -5.65 12.34 -3.06
CA GLY A 35 -4.70 12.73 -4.11
C GLY A 35 -5.31 12.62 -5.51
N MET A 36 -5.97 11.49 -5.80
CA MET A 36 -6.66 11.30 -7.09
C MET A 36 -7.81 12.29 -7.28
N LEU A 37 -8.64 12.52 -6.25
CA LEU A 37 -9.72 13.50 -6.31
C LEU A 37 -9.19 14.93 -6.49
N SER A 38 -8.08 15.27 -5.85
CA SER A 38 -7.42 16.58 -5.99
C SER A 38 -6.93 16.81 -7.42
N MET A 39 -6.51 15.77 -8.14
CA MET A 39 -6.15 15.87 -9.56
C MET A 39 -7.38 15.90 -10.48
N GLY A 40 -8.46 15.20 -10.14
CA GLY A 40 -9.69 15.18 -10.94
C GLY A 40 -10.52 16.46 -10.84
N PHE A 41 -10.52 17.12 -9.68
CA PHE A 41 -11.19 18.41 -9.46
C PHE A 41 -10.26 19.62 -9.61
N GLY A 42 -8.94 19.42 -9.54
CA GLY A 42 -7.95 20.44 -9.86
C GLY A 42 -7.85 20.57 -11.38
N ASN A 43 -8.10 21.77 -11.91
CA ASN A 43 -8.18 22.11 -13.34
C ASN A 43 -6.82 21.97 -14.08
N GLY A 44 -6.14 20.83 -13.97
CA GLY A 44 -4.80 20.56 -14.51
C GLY A 44 -3.62 21.06 -13.65
N GLU A 45 -3.84 21.87 -12.61
CA GLU A 45 -2.77 22.36 -11.72
C GLU A 45 -2.70 21.56 -10.42
N LEU A 46 -1.76 20.62 -10.38
CA LEU A 46 -1.35 19.94 -9.16
C LEU A 46 -0.69 20.98 -8.22
N LEU A 47 -1.49 21.48 -7.28
CA LEU A 47 -1.14 22.45 -6.22
C LEU A 47 -0.31 23.65 -6.71
N ARG A 48 -1.01 24.69 -7.16
CA ARG A 48 -0.42 26.00 -7.41
C ARG A 48 -0.18 26.71 -6.06
N ILE A 49 1.00 26.56 -5.49
CA ILE A 49 1.43 27.36 -4.33
C ILE A 49 1.98 28.69 -4.86
N GLY A 50 1.09 29.66 -5.11
CA GLY A 50 1.46 30.96 -5.66
C GLY A 50 1.80 30.92 -7.16
N ALA A 51 2.97 31.45 -7.54
CA ALA A 51 3.40 31.58 -8.95
C ALA A 51 4.12 30.33 -9.51
N ILE A 52 4.31 29.30 -8.69
CA ILE A 52 5.06 28.09 -9.04
C ILE A 52 4.09 26.91 -9.11
N THR A 53 3.92 26.38 -10.32
CA THR A 53 3.12 25.17 -10.54
C THR A 53 3.99 23.97 -10.15
N LEU A 54 3.62 23.26 -9.07
CA LEU A 54 4.37 22.10 -8.55
C LEU A 54 4.53 21.00 -9.62
N HIS A 55 3.55 20.92 -10.53
CA HIS A 55 3.56 20.07 -11.71
C HIS A 55 4.77 20.31 -12.62
N GLY A 56 5.11 21.58 -12.89
CA GLY A 56 6.28 21.95 -13.72
C GLY A 56 7.60 21.57 -13.05
N LEU A 57 7.70 21.74 -11.73
CA LEU A 57 8.93 21.42 -10.99
C LEU A 57 9.17 19.91 -10.89
N ILE A 58 8.12 19.10 -10.72
CA ILE A 58 8.21 17.62 -10.64
C ILE A 58 8.48 17.04 -12.02
N TYR A 59 7.87 17.60 -13.08
CA TYR A 59 8.17 17.21 -14.46
C TYR A 59 9.64 17.50 -14.81
N GLU A 60 10.14 18.67 -14.45
CA GLU A 60 11.51 19.09 -14.77
C GLU A 60 12.60 18.37 -13.93
N LYS A 61 12.34 18.06 -12.66
CA LYS A 61 13.31 17.37 -11.78
C LYS A 61 13.24 15.84 -11.81
N TYR A 62 12.05 15.27 -12.00
CA TYR A 62 11.82 13.83 -11.82
C TYR A 62 11.12 13.16 -13.02
N GLY A 63 10.75 13.90 -14.07
CA GLY A 63 10.13 13.34 -15.28
C GLY A 63 8.71 12.78 -15.07
N TYR A 64 8.05 13.12 -13.95
CA TYR A 64 6.74 12.55 -13.61
C TYR A 64 5.60 13.36 -14.23
N ASN A 65 4.90 12.76 -15.20
CA ASN A 65 3.65 13.29 -15.76
C ASN A 65 2.46 13.14 -14.80
N GLY A 66 1.41 13.95 -14.98
CA GLY A 66 0.18 13.85 -14.16
C GLY A 66 -0.47 12.46 -14.21
N ARG A 67 -0.43 11.77 -15.35
CA ARG A 67 -0.85 10.37 -15.49
C ARG A 67 0.07 9.39 -14.75
N SER A 68 1.37 9.67 -14.65
CA SER A 68 2.32 8.85 -13.90
C SER A 68 2.06 8.94 -12.39
N ILE A 69 1.77 10.14 -11.89
CA ILE A 69 1.37 10.35 -10.49
C ILE A 69 0.07 9.59 -10.19
N ALA A 70 -0.92 9.63 -11.09
CA ALA A 70 -2.14 8.84 -10.94
C ALA A 70 -1.88 7.31 -10.95
N ALA A 71 -0.95 6.84 -11.79
CA ALA A 71 -0.52 5.44 -11.83
C ALA A 71 0.09 5.00 -10.50
N THR A 72 1.04 5.78 -9.98
CA THR A 72 1.68 5.52 -8.69
C THR A 72 0.67 5.53 -7.55
N LEU A 73 -0.25 6.52 -7.50
CA LEU A 73 -1.31 6.58 -6.49
C LEU A 73 -2.24 5.36 -6.54
N SER A 74 -2.57 4.88 -7.74
CA SER A 74 -3.40 3.68 -7.91
C SER A 74 -2.69 2.40 -7.47
N GLY A 75 -1.38 2.28 -7.73
CA GLY A 75 -0.55 1.18 -7.26
C GLY A 75 -0.39 1.20 -5.74
N SER A 76 -0.15 2.38 -5.16
CA SER A 76 -0.07 2.57 -3.71
C SER A 76 -1.38 2.24 -3.00
N LEU A 77 -2.54 2.51 -3.61
CA LEU A 77 -3.84 2.14 -3.05
C LEU A 77 -3.99 0.61 -2.93
N LEU A 78 -3.56 -0.15 -3.94
CA LEU A 78 -3.57 -1.62 -3.92
C LEU A 78 -2.63 -2.17 -2.83
N VAL A 79 -1.43 -1.60 -2.70
CA VAL A 79 -0.47 -1.96 -1.65
C VAL A 79 -1.08 -1.70 -0.27
N CYS A 80 -1.64 -0.51 -0.04
CA CYS A 80 -2.26 -0.16 1.24
C CYS A 80 -3.43 -1.09 1.58
N ALA A 81 -4.25 -1.50 0.60
CA ALA A 81 -5.32 -2.46 0.82
C ALA A 81 -4.80 -3.86 1.21
N GLY A 82 -3.73 -4.31 0.54
CA GLY A 82 -3.06 -5.58 0.85
C GLY A 82 -2.45 -5.59 2.25
N GLU A 83 -1.73 -4.53 2.61
CA GLU A 83 -1.12 -4.36 3.93
C GLU A 83 -2.18 -4.21 5.04
N ALA A 84 -3.30 -3.54 4.76
CA ALA A 84 -4.42 -3.45 5.69
C ALA A 84 -5.01 -4.84 5.99
N ALA A 85 -5.21 -5.67 4.96
CA ALA A 85 -5.68 -7.04 5.15
C ALA A 85 -4.67 -7.86 5.98
N LEU A 86 -3.39 -7.77 5.65
CA LEU A 86 -2.31 -8.46 6.35
C LEU A 86 -2.24 -8.06 7.84
N ALA A 87 -2.35 -6.76 8.13
CA ALA A 87 -2.38 -6.22 9.48
C ALA A 87 -3.59 -6.70 10.28
N LYS A 88 -4.77 -6.82 9.65
CA LYS A 88 -5.97 -7.39 10.29
C LYS A 88 -5.81 -8.88 10.59
N PHE A 89 -5.22 -9.64 9.69
CA PHE A 89 -4.93 -11.06 9.93
C PHE A 89 -3.91 -11.25 11.06
N ALA A 90 -2.87 -10.40 11.12
CA ALA A 90 -1.89 -10.40 12.19
C ALA A 90 -2.52 -10.05 13.55
N GLU A 91 -3.37 -9.00 13.61
CA GLU A 91 -4.12 -8.64 14.82
C GLU A 91 -4.98 -9.81 15.30
N SER A 92 -5.70 -10.47 14.39
CA SER A 92 -6.55 -11.62 14.72
C SER A 92 -5.75 -12.80 15.27
N TYR A 93 -4.57 -13.07 14.68
CA TYR A 93 -3.65 -14.09 15.17
C TYR A 93 -3.21 -13.81 16.60
N PHE A 94 -2.67 -12.62 16.89
CA PHE A 94 -2.21 -12.26 18.23
C PHE A 94 -3.34 -12.25 19.26
N ARG A 95 -4.56 -11.87 18.85
CA ARG A 95 -5.73 -11.91 19.73
C ARG A 95 -6.17 -13.34 20.05
N ASN A 96 -6.11 -14.25 19.08
CA ASN A 96 -6.41 -15.67 19.29
C ASN A 96 -5.34 -16.35 20.14
N GLU A 97 -4.06 -16.04 19.90
CA GLU A 97 -2.93 -16.54 20.69
C GLU A 97 -3.06 -16.15 22.17
N GLN A 98 -3.42 -14.89 22.44
CA GLN A 98 -3.62 -14.41 23.81
C GLN A 98 -4.80 -15.08 24.52
N LYS A 99 -5.90 -15.37 23.81
CA LYS A 99 -7.04 -16.11 24.38
C LYS A 99 -6.70 -17.56 24.70
N ALA A 100 -5.86 -18.17 23.88
CA ALA A 100 -5.41 -19.55 24.10
C ALA A 100 -4.33 -19.64 25.20
N GLU A 101 -3.81 -18.51 25.67
CA GLU A 101 -2.71 -18.38 26.64
C GLU A 101 -1.37 -19.05 26.22
N THR A 102 -1.35 -19.73 25.08
CA THR A 102 -0.18 -20.41 24.52
C THR A 102 -0.16 -20.31 23.00
N PRO A 103 1.02 -20.09 22.37
CA PRO A 103 1.17 -20.13 20.93
C PRO A 103 1.14 -21.56 20.36
N PHE A 104 1.28 -22.58 21.21
CA PHE A 104 1.42 -23.97 20.80
C PHE A 104 0.06 -24.65 20.56
N THR A 105 -0.78 -24.01 19.76
CA THR A 105 -2.04 -24.60 19.30
C THR A 105 -1.94 -24.94 17.82
N SER A 106 -2.54 -26.07 17.42
CA SER A 106 -2.58 -26.47 16.00
C SER A 106 -3.33 -25.44 15.14
N ALA A 107 -4.36 -24.80 15.70
CA ALA A 107 -5.08 -23.70 15.07
C ALA A 107 -4.19 -22.47 14.88
N GLY A 108 -3.46 -22.04 15.92
CA GLY A 108 -2.52 -20.92 15.86
C GLY A 108 -1.38 -21.16 14.87
N ALA A 109 -0.79 -22.36 14.85
CA ALA A 109 0.23 -22.71 13.87
C ALA A 109 -0.28 -22.60 12.42
N LYS A 110 -1.52 -23.00 12.16
CA LYS A 110 -2.16 -22.89 10.84
C LYS A 110 -2.45 -21.42 10.46
N GLU A 111 -2.90 -20.61 11.42
CA GLU A 111 -3.09 -19.17 11.22
C GLU A 111 -1.77 -18.46 10.92
N LEU A 112 -0.72 -18.75 11.68
CA LEU A 112 0.61 -18.17 11.48
C LEU A 112 1.22 -18.59 10.13
N LEU A 113 1.03 -19.84 9.72
CA LEU A 113 1.45 -20.31 8.39
C LEU A 113 0.75 -19.50 7.28
N ARG A 114 -0.57 -19.32 7.38
CA ARG A 114 -1.33 -18.51 6.40
C ARG A 114 -0.87 -17.07 6.39
N LEU A 115 -0.61 -16.49 7.56
CA LEU A 115 -0.09 -15.13 7.68
C LEU A 115 1.29 -15.00 7.03
N GLY A 116 2.18 -15.99 7.24
CA GLY A 116 3.49 -16.04 6.59
C GLY A 116 3.41 -16.10 5.07
N ILE A 117 2.51 -16.95 4.53
CA ILE A 117 2.26 -17.01 3.07
C ILE A 117 1.74 -15.66 2.56
N LEU A 118 0.78 -15.05 3.27
CA LEU A 118 0.18 -13.79 2.86
C LEU A 118 1.20 -12.63 2.92
N THR A 119 2.10 -12.63 3.90
CA THR A 119 3.20 -11.65 4.05
C THR A 119 4.14 -11.66 2.86
N ILE A 120 4.31 -12.82 2.20
CA ILE A 120 5.18 -12.93 1.02
C ILE A 120 4.36 -12.64 -0.24
N ALA A 121 3.18 -13.25 -0.36
CA ALA A 121 2.35 -13.17 -1.56
C ALA A 121 1.79 -11.76 -1.81
N VAL A 122 1.40 -11.03 -0.76
CA VAL A 122 0.78 -9.70 -0.92
C VAL A 122 1.77 -8.67 -1.46
N PRO A 123 2.96 -8.44 -0.86
CA PRO A 123 3.92 -7.48 -1.41
C PRO A 123 4.37 -7.84 -2.82
N THR A 124 4.62 -9.13 -3.09
CA THR A 124 5.01 -9.58 -4.43
C THR A 124 3.89 -9.36 -5.45
N GLY A 125 2.65 -9.72 -5.11
CA GLY A 125 1.49 -9.49 -5.98
C GLY A 125 1.24 -8.01 -6.24
N CYS A 126 1.37 -7.16 -5.22
CA CYS A 126 1.23 -5.72 -5.36
C CYS A 126 2.34 -5.11 -6.22
N ALA A 127 3.60 -5.54 -6.06
CA ALA A 127 4.71 -5.07 -6.88
C ALA A 127 4.52 -5.45 -8.36
N MET A 128 4.10 -6.68 -8.64
CA MET A 128 3.81 -7.13 -10.01
C MET A 128 2.65 -6.34 -10.63
N ALA A 129 1.56 -6.12 -9.89
CA ALA A 129 0.43 -5.33 -10.36
C ALA A 129 0.83 -3.88 -10.67
N GLY A 130 1.69 -3.28 -9.81
CA GLY A 130 2.23 -1.94 -10.03
C GLY A 130 3.05 -1.85 -11.32
N SER A 131 4.00 -2.77 -11.52
CA SER A 131 4.83 -2.79 -12.74
C SER A 131 4.03 -3.05 -14.02
N ILE A 132 2.99 -3.89 -13.96
CA ILE A 132 2.11 -4.14 -15.12
C ILE A 132 1.31 -2.88 -15.45
N ALA A 133 0.72 -2.21 -14.45
CA ALA A 133 -0.03 -0.98 -14.66
C ALA A 133 0.85 0.13 -15.26
N GLU A 134 2.08 0.29 -14.75
CA GLU A 134 3.06 1.24 -15.25
C GLU A 134 3.48 0.91 -16.70
N GLY A 135 3.75 -0.36 -17.00
CA GLY A 135 4.11 -0.82 -18.35
C GLY A 135 3.00 -0.62 -19.39
N ILE A 136 1.73 -0.86 -19.02
CA ILE A 136 0.59 -0.60 -19.88
C ILE A 136 0.47 0.90 -20.19
N LEU A 137 0.60 1.76 -19.16
CA LEU A 137 0.52 3.20 -19.34
C LEU A 137 1.68 3.76 -20.16
N ALA A 138 2.90 3.26 -19.99
CA ALA A 138 4.04 3.62 -20.81
C ALA A 138 3.85 3.22 -22.28
N GLY A 139 3.30 2.04 -22.54
CA GLY A 139 2.96 1.57 -23.89
C GLY A 139 1.94 2.47 -24.59
N PHE A 140 0.88 2.90 -23.89
CA PHE A 140 -0.08 3.86 -24.43
C PHE A 140 0.57 5.21 -24.76
N MET A 141 1.52 5.70 -23.94
CA MET A 141 2.23 6.95 -24.23
C MET A 141 3.12 6.87 -25.48
N GLN A 142 3.76 5.72 -25.74
CA GLN A 142 4.59 5.55 -26.94
C GLN A 142 3.75 5.60 -28.21
N VAL A 143 2.54 5.04 -28.19
CA VAL A 143 1.60 5.07 -29.33
C VAL A 143 1.08 6.49 -29.57
N GLU A 144 0.68 7.22 -28.52
CA GLU A 144 0.14 8.59 -28.62
C GLU A 144 1.17 9.58 -29.21
N ASN A 145 2.43 9.54 -28.73
CA ASN A 145 3.51 10.38 -29.26
C ASN A 145 3.89 10.04 -30.71
N THR A 146 3.71 8.78 -31.13
CA THR A 146 4.01 8.36 -32.50
C THR A 146 2.93 8.86 -33.47
N VAL A 147 1.67 9.01 -33.01
CA VAL A 147 0.56 9.49 -33.85
C VAL A 147 0.64 11.01 -34.06
N GLU A 148 1.08 11.80 -33.07
CA GLU A 148 1.24 13.26 -33.21
C GLU A 148 2.39 13.68 -34.15
N ASN A 149 3.40 12.83 -34.37
CA ASN A 149 4.57 13.15 -35.22
C ASN A 149 4.36 12.79 -36.71
N ILE A 150 3.17 12.32 -37.09
CA ILE A 150 2.82 11.92 -38.47
C ILE A 150 1.67 12.79 -39.03
N GLY A 151 1.14 13.74 -38.25
CA GLY A 151 0.13 14.73 -38.67
C GLY A 151 0.74 16.11 -38.88
#